data_AF-A0A0V0GLI8-F1
#
_entry.id   AF-A0A0V0GLI8-F1
#
_cell.length_a   1.000
_cell.length_b   1.000
_cell.length_c   1.000
_cell.angle_alpha   90.00
_cell.angle_beta   90.00
_cell.angle_gamma   90.00
#
_symmetry.space_group_name_H-M   'P 1'
#
loop_
_entity.id
_entity.type
_entity.pdbx_description
1 polymer ?
#
loop_
_entity_poly.entity_id
_entity_poly.type
_entity_poly.pdbx_seq_one_letter_code
_entity_poly.pdbx_strand_id
1 'polypeptide(L)'
;MDDIAAAEERIVTERIRQKITEVNTAAQTQLSGVQDHVHFTLQQAYFKCAYECFDRRKKQEEIDNCVEYCSVPVLKAQNFIESEMADFQEKMNRSLMVCQDKFEAAKLQKNKSDAIKDMESCVDQSVQ
;
A
#
# COMPACT_ATOMS: atom_id res chain seq x y z
N MET A 1 -28.64 -7.82 26.89
CA MET A 1 -28.24 -6.41 26.67
C MET A 1 -26.81 -6.31 26.14
N ASP A 2 -25.92 -7.25 26.51
CA ASP A 2 -24.54 -7.34 25.97
C ASP A 2 -24.44 -7.82 24.50
N ASP A 3 -25.27 -8.78 24.07
CA ASP A 3 -25.14 -9.35 22.72
C ASP A 3 -25.39 -8.36 21.59
N ILE A 4 -26.28 -7.38 21.82
CA ILE A 4 -26.59 -6.32 20.84
C ILE A 4 -25.43 -5.33 20.74
N ALA A 5 -24.78 -5.00 21.87
CA ALA A 5 -23.63 -4.11 21.88
C ALA A 5 -22.41 -4.77 21.19
N ALA A 6 -22.19 -6.07 21.42
CA ALA A 6 -21.14 -6.82 20.75
C ALA A 6 -21.41 -6.97 19.24
N ALA A 7 -22.67 -7.10 18.82
CA ALA A 7 -23.04 -7.15 17.41
C ALA A 7 -22.79 -5.81 16.68
N GLU A 8 -23.12 -4.68 17.30
CA GLU A 8 -22.86 -3.35 16.76
C GLU A 8 -21.36 -3.06 16.59
N GLU A 9 -20.54 -3.43 17.57
CA GLU A 9 -19.09 -3.23 17.52
C GLU A 9 -18.41 -4.03 16.39
N ARG A 10 -18.92 -5.25 16.14
CA ARG A 10 -18.49 -6.07 15.00
C ARG A 10 -18.84 -5.40 13.67
N ILE A 11 -20.03 -4.82 13.54
CA ILE A 11 -20.46 -4.12 12.32
C ILE A 11 -19.56 -2.92 12.03
N VAL A 12 -19.20 -2.14 13.06
CA VAL A 12 -18.30 -0.98 12.91
C VAL A 12 -16.90 -1.44 12.48
N THR A 13 -16.36 -2.47 13.13
CA THR A 13 -15.05 -3.05 12.77
C THR A 13 -15.01 -3.56 11.33
N GLU A 14 -16.10 -4.16 10.86
CA GLU A 14 -16.18 -4.70 9.50
C GLU A 14 -16.27 -3.58 8.45
N ARG A 15 -17.07 -2.54 8.71
CA ARG A 15 -17.17 -1.35 7.83
C ARG A 15 -15.82 -0.65 7.67
N ILE A 16 -15.07 -0.57 8.76
CA ILE A 16 -13.70 -0.06 8.81
C ILE A 16 -12.77 -0.88 7.90
N ARG A 17 -12.80 -2.22 8.04
CA ARG A 17 -11.96 -3.09 7.21
C ARG A 17 -12.29 -2.93 5.74
N GLN A 18 -13.58 -2.85 5.41
CA GLN A 18 -14.05 -2.63 4.06
C GLN A 18 -13.49 -1.30 3.50
N LYS A 19 -13.52 -0.22 4.27
CA LYS A 19 -12.94 1.07 3.86
C LYS A 19 -11.44 1.01 3.62
N ILE A 20 -10.69 0.31 4.46
CA ILE A 20 -9.25 0.08 4.27
C ILE A 20 -8.98 -0.67 2.96
N THR A 21 -9.75 -1.71 2.69
CA THR A 21 -9.64 -2.46 1.44
C THR A 21 -9.93 -1.56 0.23
N GLU A 22 -11.00 -0.76 0.28
CA GLU A 22 -11.35 0.20 -0.79
C GLU A 22 -10.20 1.16 -1.08
N VAL A 23 -9.59 1.75 -0.04
CA VAL A 23 -8.51 2.73 -0.23
C VAL A 23 -7.22 2.06 -0.70
N ASN A 24 -6.90 0.86 -0.21
CA ASN A 24 -5.75 0.08 -0.73
C ASN A 24 -5.92 -0.24 -2.22
N THR A 25 -7.11 -0.66 -2.64
CA THR A 25 -7.41 -0.89 -4.07
C THR A 25 -7.33 0.40 -4.88
N ALA A 26 -7.83 1.51 -4.35
CA ALA A 26 -7.73 2.81 -5.02
C ALA A 26 -6.26 3.24 -5.20
N ALA A 27 -5.43 3.10 -4.16
CA ALA A 27 -4.00 3.41 -4.23
C ALA A 27 -3.27 2.54 -5.26
N GLN A 28 -3.53 1.23 -5.28
CA GLN A 28 -2.98 0.33 -6.31
C GLN A 28 -3.42 0.73 -7.72
N THR A 29 -4.68 1.13 -7.89
CA THR A 29 -5.21 1.58 -9.18
C THR A 29 -4.53 2.87 -9.63
N GLN A 30 -4.29 3.83 -8.73
CA GLN A 30 -3.58 5.07 -9.06
C GLN A 30 -2.11 4.80 -9.45
N LEU A 31 -1.48 3.78 -8.85
CA LEU A 31 -0.11 3.37 -9.17
C LEU A 31 0.01 2.47 -10.40
N SER A 32 -1.11 2.02 -10.99
CA SER A 32 -1.12 1.12 -12.15
C SER A 32 -0.27 1.63 -13.32
N GLY A 33 -0.36 2.93 -13.63
CA GLY A 33 0.45 3.53 -14.70
C GLY A 33 1.96 3.51 -14.41
N VAL A 34 2.35 3.61 -13.14
CA VAL A 34 3.75 3.49 -12.73
C VAL A 34 4.20 2.04 -12.84
N GLN A 35 3.38 1.09 -12.38
CA GLN A 35 3.66 -0.35 -12.53
C GLN A 35 3.78 -0.73 -14.01
N ASP A 36 2.90 -0.24 -14.88
CA ASP A 36 2.97 -0.44 -16.32
C ASP A 36 4.26 0.15 -16.91
N HIS A 37 4.68 1.33 -16.47
CA HIS A 37 5.95 1.91 -16.92
C HIS A 37 7.14 1.03 -16.51
N VAL A 38 7.15 0.52 -15.28
CA VAL A 38 8.18 -0.43 -14.82
C VAL A 38 8.17 -1.70 -15.66
N HIS A 39 7.01 -2.32 -15.86
CA HIS A 39 6.86 -3.60 -16.56
C HIS A 39 7.08 -3.50 -18.08
N PHE A 40 6.62 -2.44 -18.73
CA PHE A 40 6.71 -2.34 -20.19
C PHE A 40 7.87 -1.49 -20.68
N THR A 41 8.25 -0.44 -19.93
CA THR A 41 9.33 0.46 -20.37
C THR A 41 10.66 0.05 -19.77
N LEU A 42 10.76 -0.03 -18.43
CA LEU A 42 12.04 -0.32 -17.77
C LEU A 42 12.47 -1.77 -17.98
N GLN A 43 11.58 -2.75 -17.87
CA GLN A 43 11.94 -4.15 -18.14
C GLN A 43 12.35 -4.35 -19.60
N GLN A 44 11.68 -3.70 -20.57
CA GLN A 44 12.10 -3.77 -21.96
C GLN A 44 13.52 -3.19 -22.15
N ALA A 45 13.81 -2.04 -21.53
CA ALA A 45 15.13 -1.44 -21.57
C ALA A 45 16.20 -2.34 -20.93
N TYR A 46 15.87 -2.97 -19.80
CA TYR A 46 16.72 -3.96 -19.15
C TYR A 46 17.07 -5.12 -20.09
N PHE A 47 16.07 -5.75 -20.72
CA PHE A 47 16.33 -6.88 -21.63
C PHE A 47 17.16 -6.47 -22.86
N LYS A 48 16.91 -5.29 -23.43
CA LYS A 48 17.72 -4.76 -24.54
C LYS A 48 19.18 -4.55 -24.12
N CYS A 49 19.40 -3.91 -22.97
CA CYS A 49 20.73 -3.69 -22.40
C CYS A 49 21.44 -5.02 -22.09
N ALA A 50 20.76 -5.95 -21.42
CA ALA A 50 21.31 -7.25 -21.06
C ALA A 50 21.68 -8.09 -22.29
N TYR A 51 20.89 -8.02 -23.37
CA TYR A 51 21.21 -8.68 -24.63
C TYR A 51 22.56 -8.22 -25.20
N GLU A 52 22.86 -6.92 -25.14
CA GLU A 52 24.13 -6.34 -25.61
C GLU A 52 25.33 -6.70 -24.72
N CYS A 53 25.10 -7.17 -23.48
CA CYS A 53 26.16 -7.61 -22.59
C CYS A 53 26.84 -8.91 -23.05
N PHE A 54 26.14 -9.80 -23.77
CA PHE A 54 26.63 -11.11 -24.16
C PHE A 54 27.59 -11.04 -25.37
N ASP A 55 28.88 -10.89 -25.08
CA ASP A 55 29.95 -10.86 -26.07
C ASP A 55 31.00 -11.95 -25.78
N ARG A 56 31.31 -12.79 -26.77
CA ARG A 56 32.31 -13.87 -26.66
C ARG A 56 33.72 -13.37 -26.36
N ARG A 57 34.00 -12.08 -26.56
CA ARG A 57 35.29 -11.45 -26.28
C ARG A 57 35.45 -11.06 -24.80
N LYS A 58 34.35 -10.96 -24.05
CA LYS A 58 34.34 -10.59 -22.63
C LYS A 58 34.50 -11.83 -21.75
N LYS A 59 35.08 -11.66 -20.57
CA LYS A 59 35.07 -12.67 -19.50
C LYS A 59 33.68 -12.74 -18.87
N GLN A 60 33.38 -13.86 -18.22
CA GLN A 60 32.10 -14.07 -17.54
C GLN A 60 31.78 -12.96 -16.53
N GLU A 61 32.74 -12.59 -15.69
CA GLU A 61 32.57 -11.52 -14.69
C GLU A 61 32.20 -10.17 -15.31
N GLU A 62 32.75 -9.84 -16.49
CA GLU A 62 32.40 -8.60 -17.20
C GLU A 62 30.97 -8.65 -17.77
N ILE A 63 30.50 -9.83 -18.16
CA ILE A 63 29.11 -10.04 -18.60
C ILE A 63 28.18 -9.90 -17.40
N ASP A 64 28.51 -10.54 -16.27
CA ASP A 64 27.68 -10.52 -15.05
C ASP A 64 27.53 -9.10 -14.51
N ASN A 65 28.64 -8.35 -14.37
CA ASN A 65 28.62 -6.95 -13.94
C ASN A 65 27.80 -6.05 -14.89
N CYS A 66 27.87 -6.31 -16.19
CA CYS A 66 27.09 -5.57 -17.19
C CYS A 66 25.58 -5.83 -17.03
N VAL A 67 25.19 -7.09 -16.89
CA VAL A 67 23.78 -7.46 -16.69
C VAL A 67 23.25 -6.92 -15.37
N GLU A 68 24.05 -6.97 -14.30
CA GLU A 68 23.70 -6.38 -13.01
C GLU A 68 23.43 -4.87 -13.15
N TYR A 69 24.32 -4.14 -13.81
CA TYR A 69 24.14 -2.71 -14.09
C TYR A 69 22.84 -2.44 -14.87
N CYS A 70 22.53 -3.23 -15.89
CA CYS A 70 21.29 -3.10 -16.65
C CYS A 70 20.04 -3.32 -15.79
N SER A 71 20.11 -4.13 -14.73
CA SER A 71 18.98 -4.48 -13.87
C SER A 71 18.65 -3.41 -12.82
N VAL A 72 19.65 -2.60 -12.42
CA VAL A 72 19.54 -1.59 -11.35
C VAL A 72 18.31 -0.68 -11.50
N PRO A 73 18.00 -0.09 -12.68
CA PRO A 73 16.86 0.81 -12.80
C PRO A 73 15.51 0.13 -12.53
N VAL A 74 15.33 -1.11 -13.01
CA VAL A 74 14.09 -1.89 -12.79
C VAL A 74 13.94 -2.23 -11.32
N LEU A 75 15.00 -2.79 -10.72
CA LEU A 75 14.98 -3.19 -9.32
C LEU A 75 14.76 -1.99 -8.39
N LYS A 76 15.41 -0.86 -8.67
CA LYS A 76 15.23 0.36 -7.89
C LYS A 76 13.79 0.87 -7.97
N ALA A 77 13.19 0.88 -9.16
CA ALA A 77 11.81 1.35 -9.33
C ALA A 77 10.80 0.40 -8.65
N GLN A 78 10.97 -0.91 -8.81
CA GLN A 78 10.13 -1.92 -8.14
C GLN A 78 10.20 -1.79 -6.62
N ASN A 79 11.41 -1.80 -6.05
CA ASN A 79 11.63 -1.69 -4.62
C ASN A 79 11.07 -0.38 -4.05
N PHE A 80 11.21 0.73 -4.79
CA PHE A 80 10.66 2.01 -4.36
C PHE A 80 9.13 1.97 -4.25
N ILE A 81 8.44 1.44 -5.26
CA ILE A 81 6.97 1.34 -5.25
C ILE A 81 6.49 0.42 -4.13
N GLU A 82 7.15 -0.73 -3.96
CA GLU A 82 6.81 -1.69 -2.89
C GLU A 82 7.01 -1.08 -1.50
N SER A 83 8.13 -0.36 -1.29
CA SER A 83 8.41 0.31 -0.02
C SER A 83 7.40 1.40 0.28
N GLU A 84 7.13 2.30 -0.66
CA GLU A 84 6.14 3.36 -0.47
C GLU A 84 4.74 2.79 -0.22
N MET A 85 4.41 1.64 -0.82
CA MET A 85 3.14 0.97 -0.57
C MET A 85 3.04 0.33 0.80
N ALA A 86 4.12 -0.29 1.27
CA ALA A 86 4.20 -0.80 2.64
C ALA A 86 4.07 0.35 3.66
N ASP A 87 4.79 1.46 3.44
CA ASP A 87 4.74 2.63 4.31
C ASP A 87 3.35 3.27 4.34
N PHE A 88 2.68 3.34 3.20
CA PHE A 88 1.29 3.81 3.12
C PHE A 88 0.35 2.92 3.92
N GLN A 89 0.45 1.60 3.77
CA GLN A 89 -0.36 0.64 4.51
C GLN A 89 -0.10 0.73 6.02
N GLU A 90 1.15 0.88 6.45
CA GLU A 90 1.48 1.04 7.86
C GLU A 90 0.85 2.31 8.43
N LYS A 91 1.02 3.45 7.75
CA LYS A 91 0.44 4.73 8.18
C LYS A 91 -1.08 4.66 8.27
N MET A 92 -1.74 4.05 7.28
CA MET A 92 -3.18 3.86 7.30
C MET A 92 -3.62 3.00 8.51
N ASN A 93 -2.95 1.87 8.75
CA ASN A 93 -3.27 1.01 9.88
C ASN A 93 -3.09 1.74 11.23
N ARG A 94 -2.04 2.56 11.37
CA ARG A 94 -1.84 3.40 12.55
C ARG A 94 -2.92 4.45 12.71
N SER A 95 -3.30 5.14 11.64
CA SER A 95 -4.40 6.11 11.67
C SER A 95 -5.71 5.46 12.09
N LEU A 96 -5.94 4.22 11.65
CA LEU A 96 -7.12 3.48 12.06
C LEU A 96 -7.14 3.21 13.57
N MET A 97 -6.02 2.77 14.14
CA MET A 97 -5.92 2.54 15.59
C MET A 97 -6.26 3.81 16.37
N VAL A 98 -5.78 4.98 15.92
CA VAL A 98 -6.14 6.27 16.51
C VAL A 98 -7.64 6.55 16.42
N CYS A 99 -8.26 6.25 15.29
CA CYS A 99 -9.71 6.41 15.15
C CYS A 99 -10.46 5.46 16.11
N GLN A 100 -10.04 4.19 16.22
CA GLN A 100 -10.65 3.23 17.15
C GLN A 100 -10.55 3.69 18.60
N ASP A 101 -9.38 4.20 19.01
CA ASP A 101 -9.20 4.75 20.36
C ASP A 101 -10.14 5.94 20.63
N LYS A 102 -10.34 6.82 19.65
CA LYS A 102 -11.30 7.93 19.74
C LYS A 102 -12.74 7.44 19.87
N PHE A 103 -13.09 6.38 19.14
CA PHE A 103 -14.42 5.76 19.22
C PHE A 103 -14.69 5.20 20.62
N GLU A 104 -13.76 4.42 21.17
CA GLU A 104 -13.91 3.87 22.53
C GLU A 104 -13.99 4.97 23.59
N ALA A 105 -13.21 6.06 23.44
CA ALA A 105 -13.32 7.21 24.32
C ALA A 105 -14.69 7.93 24.19
N ALA A 106 -15.20 8.10 22.97
CA ALA A 106 -16.49 8.76 22.72
C ALA A 106 -17.68 7.94 23.23
N LYS A 107 -17.61 6.61 23.17
CA LYS A 107 -18.62 5.67 23.70
C LYS A 107 -18.88 5.86 25.21
N LEU A 108 -17.89 6.34 25.96
CA LEU A 108 -18.02 6.63 27.39
C LEU A 108 -18.69 7.99 27.68
N GLN A 109 -18.72 8.91 26.71
CA GLN A 109 -19.11 10.32 26.92
C GLN A 109 -20.33 10.77 26.11
N LYS A 110 -20.61 10.14 24.97
CA LYS A 110 -21.65 10.54 24.01
C LYS A 110 -22.65 9.41 23.74
N ASN A 111 -23.78 9.75 23.11
CA ASN A 111 -24.69 8.75 22.55
C ASN A 111 -23.97 7.92 21.47
N LYS A 112 -24.22 6.60 21.42
CA LYS A 112 -23.58 5.66 20.50
C LYS A 112 -23.60 6.09 19.02
N SER A 113 -24.72 6.65 18.56
CA SER A 113 -24.87 7.10 17.16
C SER A 113 -23.89 8.21 16.79
N ASP A 114 -23.63 9.13 17.72
CA ASP A 114 -22.69 10.23 17.50
C ASP A 114 -21.24 9.73 17.54
N ALA A 115 -20.93 8.76 18.42
CA ALA A 115 -19.62 8.12 18.45
C ALA A 115 -19.31 7.37 17.14
N ILE A 116 -20.29 6.69 16.55
CA ILE A 116 -20.14 6.01 15.25
C ILE A 116 -19.87 7.03 14.13
N LYS A 117 -20.62 8.14 14.09
CA LYS A 117 -20.38 9.19 13.09
C LYS A 117 -19.01 9.83 13.22
N ASP A 118 -18.57 10.11 14.45
CA ASP A 118 -17.24 10.65 14.72
C ASP A 118 -16.14 9.69 14.26
N MET A 119 -16.36 8.38 14.44
CA MET A 119 -15.45 7.33 13.98
C MET A 119 -15.36 7.27 12.44
N GLU A 120 -16.51 7.26 11.75
CA GLU A 120 -16.55 7.30 10.29
C GLU A 120 -15.85 8.53 9.74
N SER A 121 -16.11 9.71 10.32
CA SER A 121 -15.44 10.95 9.95
C SER A 121 -13.93 10.91 10.19
N CYS A 122 -13.46 10.22 11.23
CA CYS A 122 -12.02 10.06 11.49
C CYS A 122 -11.34 9.20 10.42
N VAL A 123 -11.98 8.11 10.01
CA VAL A 123 -11.48 7.25 8.93
C VAL A 123 -11.45 8.01 7.61
N ASP A 124 -12.50 8.77 7.28
CA ASP A 124 -12.56 9.59 6.06
C ASP A 124 -11.47 10.68 6.04
N GLN A 125 -11.15 11.27 7.18
CA GLN A 125 -10.04 12.23 7.30
C GLN A 125 -8.66 11.57 7.20
N SER A 126 -8.55 10.28 7.51
CA SER A 126 -7.26 9.56 7.45
C SER A 126 -6.83 9.22 6.03
N VAL A 127 -7.72 9.44 5.04
CA VAL A 127 -7.53 9.06 3.64
C VAL A 127 -7.58 10.27 2.69
N GLN A 128 -7.76 11.50 3.21
CA GLN A 128 -7.60 12.78 2.51
C GLN A 128 -6.17 13.30 2.64
#